data_AF-A0A969M8V9-F1
#
_entry.id   AF-A0A969M8V9-F1
#
_cell.length_a   1.000
_cell.length_b   1.000
_cell.length_c   1.000
_cell.angle_alpha   90.00
_cell.angle_beta   90.00
_cell.angle_gamma   90.00
#
_symmetry.space_group_name_H-M   'P 1'
#
loop_
_entity.id
_entity.type
_entity.pdbx_description
1 polymer ?
#
loop_
_entity_poly.entity_id
_entity_poly.type
_entity_poly.pdbx_seq_one_letter_code
_entity_poly.pdbx_strand_id
1 'polypeptide(L)'
;MFDAKGDVLYVGKAKNLKNRVTNYTRLSGHTNRIARMIADTASMEFVTTRTETEALLLEANLIKRLRPRFNVLMRDDKSFPYIMLTADHRAPGIFKHRGARLKGREYFGPFASSGAVGRTINALQRAFLLRSCSDPVFDARTRPCLLYQIKRCSAPCVGRIDEAGYEALVRQAKDFRVGQIGRG
;
A
#
# COMPACT_ATOMS: atom_id res chain seq x y z
N MET A 1 -22.70 6.12 -4.10
CA MET A 1 -23.92 6.79 -4.62
C MET A 1 -24.44 5.93 -5.76
N PHE A 2 -25.73 5.63 -5.76
CA PHE A 2 -26.37 4.70 -6.67
C PHE A 2 -27.55 5.36 -7.38
N ASP A 3 -27.85 4.90 -8.60
CA ASP A 3 -29.07 5.30 -9.29
C ASP A 3 -30.28 4.46 -8.86
N ALA A 4 -31.44 4.75 -9.44
CA ALA A 4 -32.70 4.06 -9.12
C ALA A 4 -32.70 2.57 -9.52
N LYS A 5 -31.78 2.12 -10.38
CA LYS A 5 -31.62 0.71 -10.77
C LYS A 5 -30.65 -0.03 -9.85
N GLY A 6 -29.97 0.69 -8.95
CA GLY A 6 -28.95 0.14 -8.06
C GLY A 6 -27.55 0.15 -8.66
N ASP A 7 -27.33 0.80 -9.80
CA ASP A 7 -26.00 0.90 -10.41
C ASP A 7 -25.14 1.95 -9.71
N VAL A 8 -23.84 1.66 -9.54
CA VAL A 8 -22.91 2.55 -8.85
C VAL A 8 -22.57 3.74 -9.76
N LEU A 9 -23.00 4.92 -9.33
CA LEU A 9 -22.77 6.19 -10.04
C LEU A 9 -21.43 6.81 -9.69
N TYR A 10 -21.10 6.84 -8.40
CA TYR A 10 -19.94 7.52 -7.86
C TYR A 10 -19.48 6.92 -6.54
N VAL A 11 -18.16 6.83 -6.39
CA VAL A 11 -17.46 6.50 -5.15
C VAL A 11 -16.56 7.66 -4.78
N GLY A 12 -16.58 8.07 -3.51
CA GLY A 12 -15.73 9.14 -3.01
C GLY A 12 -15.37 8.96 -1.53
N LYS A 13 -14.20 9.45 -1.13
CA LYS A 13 -13.80 9.54 0.28
C LYS A 13 -14.12 10.91 0.88
N ALA A 14 -14.32 10.94 2.19
CA ALA A 14 -14.45 12.17 2.95
C ALA A 14 -13.82 12.05 4.34
N LYS A 15 -13.16 13.11 4.81
CA LYS A 15 -12.72 13.23 6.21
C LYS A 15 -13.91 13.40 7.16
N ASN A 16 -14.93 14.13 6.71
CA ASN A 16 -16.18 14.35 7.43
C ASN A 16 -17.34 14.08 6.47
N LEU A 17 -18.08 12.99 6.72
CA LEU A 17 -19.20 12.55 5.89
C LEU A 17 -20.34 13.58 5.88
N LYS A 18 -20.66 14.17 7.02
CA LYS A 18 -21.72 15.19 7.14
C LYS A 18 -21.43 16.36 6.21
N ASN A 19 -20.24 16.95 6.28
CA ASN A 19 -19.86 18.08 5.43
C ASN A 19 -19.88 17.70 3.93
N ARG A 20 -19.45 16.48 3.59
CA ARG A 20 -19.46 15.99 2.20
C ARG A 20 -20.88 15.89 1.66
N VAL A 21 -21.80 15.29 2.42
CA VAL A 21 -23.20 15.10 2.03
C VAL A 21 -23.93 16.44 1.95
N THR A 22 -23.76 17.31 2.95
CA THR A 22 -24.34 18.67 2.94
C THR A 22 -23.86 19.49 1.74
N ASN A 23 -22.64 19.27 1.24
CA ASN A 23 -22.19 19.98 0.04
C ASN A 23 -23.00 19.58 -1.20
N TYR A 24 -23.49 18.34 -1.29
CA TYR A 24 -24.31 17.89 -2.42
C TYR A 24 -25.74 18.43 -2.40
N THR A 25 -26.19 19.00 -1.29
CA THR A 25 -27.54 19.59 -1.20
C THR A 25 -27.58 21.03 -1.66
N ARG A 26 -26.43 21.61 -2.07
CA ARG A 26 -26.36 22.98 -2.58
C ARG A 26 -26.90 23.04 -4.00
N LEU A 27 -27.78 24.00 -4.26
CA LEU A 27 -28.43 24.17 -5.57
C LEU A 27 -27.51 24.80 -6.63
N SER A 28 -26.42 25.45 -6.22
CA SER A 28 -25.49 26.14 -7.12
C SER A 28 -24.03 25.87 -6.72
N GLY A 29 -23.10 26.16 -7.65
CA GLY A 29 -21.66 25.98 -7.44
C GLY A 29 -21.13 24.57 -7.77
N HIS A 30 -21.96 23.70 -8.34
CA HIS A 30 -21.53 22.41 -8.87
C HIS A 30 -21.21 22.51 -10.36
N THR A 31 -20.21 21.74 -10.81
CA THR A 31 -20.00 21.54 -12.24
C THR A 31 -21.15 20.71 -12.83
N ASN A 32 -21.45 20.87 -14.11
CA ASN A 32 -22.53 20.12 -14.79
C ASN A 32 -22.47 18.61 -14.53
N ARG A 33 -21.25 18.04 -14.51
CA ARG A 33 -21.04 16.62 -14.20
C ARG A 33 -21.50 16.25 -12.79
N ILE A 34 -21.14 17.05 -11.79
CA ILE A 34 -21.50 16.79 -10.39
C ILE A 34 -22.99 17.04 -10.17
N ALA A 35 -23.55 18.11 -10.74
CA ALA A 35 -24.99 18.37 -10.69
C ALA A 35 -25.79 17.20 -11.29
N ARG A 36 -25.36 16.67 -12.43
CA ARG A 36 -26.00 15.49 -13.05
C ARG A 36 -25.88 14.23 -12.19
N MET A 37 -24.70 13.98 -11.61
CA MET A 37 -24.48 12.87 -10.69
C MET A 37 -25.44 12.93 -9.50
N ILE A 38 -25.60 14.11 -8.90
CA ILE A 38 -26.53 14.33 -7.79
C ILE A 38 -27.97 14.07 -8.23
N ALA A 39 -28.39 14.64 -9.37
CA ALA A 39 -29.75 14.47 -9.89
C ALA A 39 -30.10 13.01 -10.21
N ASP A 40 -29.14 12.23 -10.70
CA ASP A 40 -29.35 10.81 -11.02
C ASP A 40 -29.25 9.89 -9.79
N THR A 41 -28.81 10.39 -8.64
CA THR A 41 -28.63 9.57 -7.42
C THR A 41 -29.96 9.32 -6.74
N ALA A 42 -30.32 8.04 -6.57
CA ALA A 42 -31.48 7.62 -5.79
C ALA A 42 -31.11 7.26 -4.34
N SER A 43 -29.89 6.76 -4.09
CA SER A 43 -29.46 6.37 -2.75
C SER A 43 -27.96 6.54 -2.50
N MET A 44 -27.57 6.64 -1.23
CA MET A 44 -26.18 6.72 -0.79
C MET A 44 -25.89 5.65 0.25
N GLU A 45 -24.75 4.97 0.12
CA GLU A 45 -24.21 4.04 1.12
C GLU A 45 -22.92 4.60 1.68
N PHE A 46 -22.68 4.38 2.96
CA PHE A 46 -21.53 4.89 3.68
C PHE A 46 -20.77 3.75 4.38
N VAL A 47 -19.46 3.72 4.17
CA VAL A 47 -18.54 2.84 4.87
C VAL A 47 -17.57 3.70 5.66
N THR A 48 -17.52 3.51 6.98
CA THR A 48 -16.56 4.20 7.85
C THR A 48 -15.26 3.42 7.92
N THR A 49 -14.14 4.14 7.88
CA THR A 49 -12.80 3.58 8.06
C THR A 49 -12.11 4.27 9.23
N ARG A 50 -11.12 3.62 9.83
CA ARG A 50 -10.45 4.16 11.03
C ARG A 50 -9.45 5.25 10.69
N THR A 51 -8.89 5.20 9.48
CA THR A 51 -7.86 6.16 9.03
C THR A 51 -8.18 6.70 7.64
N GLU A 52 -7.64 7.88 7.33
CA GLU A 52 -7.72 8.45 5.96
C GLU A 52 -7.05 7.55 4.92
N THR A 53 -6.02 6.82 5.32
CA THR A 53 -5.30 5.86 4.47
C THR A 53 -6.20 4.69 4.09
N GLU A 54 -6.93 4.12 5.05
CA GLU A 54 -7.91 3.06 4.78
C GLU A 54 -9.03 3.58 3.85
N ALA A 55 -9.55 4.79 4.09
CA ALA A 55 -10.56 5.42 3.23
C ALA A 55 -10.07 5.56 1.78
N LEU A 56 -8.83 6.02 1.60
CA LEU A 56 -8.21 6.19 0.28
C LEU A 56 -8.04 4.85 -0.44
N LEU A 57 -7.55 3.82 0.26
CA LEU A 57 -7.35 2.50 -0.31
C LEU A 57 -8.69 1.86 -0.69
N LEU A 58 -9.72 2.00 0.15
CA LEU A 58 -11.06 1.49 -0.12
C LEU A 58 -11.68 2.20 -1.33
N GLU A 59 -11.66 3.54 -1.35
CA GLU A 59 -12.19 4.36 -2.45
C GLU A 59 -11.58 3.91 -3.79
N ALA A 60 -10.25 3.85 -3.88
CA ALA A 60 -9.58 3.49 -5.11
C ALA A 60 -9.84 2.05 -5.56
N ASN A 61 -9.92 1.10 -4.62
CA ASN A 61 -10.27 -0.29 -4.95
C ASN A 61 -11.71 -0.38 -5.51
N LEU A 62 -12.66 0.32 -4.90
CA LEU A 62 -14.04 0.37 -5.36
C LEU A 62 -14.15 1.04 -6.73
N ILE A 63 -13.46 2.16 -6.96
CA ILE A 63 -13.41 2.81 -8.28
C ILE A 63 -12.84 1.86 -9.34
N LYS A 64 -11.74 1.16 -9.04
CA LYS A 64 -11.10 0.23 -9.99
C LYS A 64 -12.01 -0.95 -10.34
N ARG A 65 -12.72 -1.50 -9.35
CA ARG A 65 -13.60 -2.67 -9.51
C ARG A 65 -14.92 -2.32 -10.19
N LEU A 66 -15.54 -1.21 -9.80
CA LEU A 66 -16.90 -0.85 -10.20
C LEU A 66 -16.93 0.09 -11.41
N ARG A 67 -15.82 0.79 -11.69
CA ARG A 67 -15.67 1.79 -12.76
C ARG A 67 -16.88 2.74 -12.88
N PRO A 68 -17.27 3.44 -11.79
CA PRO A 68 -18.50 4.23 -11.79
C PRO A 68 -18.45 5.36 -12.81
N ARG A 69 -19.57 5.61 -13.51
CA ARG A 69 -19.61 6.54 -14.66
C ARG A 69 -19.18 7.97 -14.35
N PHE A 70 -19.39 8.45 -13.12
CA PHE A 70 -19.04 9.82 -12.72
C PHE A 70 -17.68 9.96 -12.05
N ASN A 71 -16.98 8.85 -11.75
CA ASN A 71 -15.59 8.90 -11.34
C ASN A 71 -14.73 9.17 -12.58
N VAL A 72 -13.95 10.26 -12.56
CA VAL A 72 -12.89 10.44 -13.56
C VAL A 72 -11.91 9.30 -13.34
N LEU A 73 -11.84 8.38 -14.29
CA LEU A 73 -10.86 7.30 -14.27
C LEU A 73 -9.49 7.94 -14.18
N MET A 74 -8.81 7.73 -13.06
CA MET A 74 -7.41 8.13 -12.94
C MET A 74 -6.64 7.31 -13.98
N ARG A 75 -6.07 7.99 -14.99
CA ARG A 75 -5.26 7.39 -16.06
C ARG A 75 -4.03 6.66 -15.54
N ASP A 76 -3.64 6.92 -14.29
CA ASP A 76 -2.60 6.20 -13.58
C ASP A 76 -3.16 4.86 -13.08
N ASP A 77 -3.10 3.81 -13.93
CA ASP A 77 -3.33 2.41 -13.52
C ASP A 77 -2.17 1.87 -12.64
N LYS A 78 -1.54 2.75 -11.86
CA LYS A 78 -0.47 2.37 -10.95
C LYS A 78 -1.09 1.57 -9.82
N SER A 79 -0.98 0.25 -9.94
CA SER A 79 -1.20 -0.69 -8.84
C SER A 79 -0.60 -0.14 -7.53
N PHE A 80 -1.34 -0.30 -6.44
CA PHE A 80 -0.86 0.11 -5.13
C PHE A 80 0.50 -0.53 -4.82
N PRO A 81 1.44 0.22 -4.23
CA PRO A 81 2.71 -0.33 -3.86
C PRO A 81 2.59 -1.26 -2.64
N TYR A 82 3.39 -2.31 -2.65
CA TYR A 82 3.53 -3.30 -1.58
C TYR A 82 4.99 -3.34 -1.13
N ILE A 83 5.23 -3.93 0.04
CA ILE A 83 6.53 -4.49 0.40
C ILE A 83 6.47 -5.97 0.04
N MET A 84 7.48 -6.46 -0.65
CA MET A 84 7.64 -7.85 -1.00
C MET A 84 8.83 -8.41 -0.24
N LEU A 85 8.64 -9.56 0.38
CA LEU A 85 9.71 -10.41 0.91
C LEU A 85 9.91 -11.58 -0.06
N THR A 86 11.12 -11.73 -0.58
CA THR A 86 11.47 -12.82 -1.49
C THR A 86 11.60 -14.15 -0.74
N ALA A 87 11.63 -15.27 -1.45
CA ALA A 87 11.82 -16.60 -0.84
C ALA A 87 12.73 -17.52 -1.67
N ASP A 88 13.10 -17.08 -2.87
CA ASP A 88 13.87 -17.79 -3.89
C ASP A 88 15.38 -17.65 -3.73
N HIS A 89 15.85 -17.14 -2.59
CA HIS A 89 17.25 -16.89 -2.32
C HIS A 89 17.59 -17.25 -0.86
N ARG A 90 18.77 -17.82 -0.62
CA ARG A 90 19.27 -18.21 0.73
C ARG A 90 19.22 -17.09 1.77
N ALA A 91 19.31 -15.86 1.30
CA ALA A 91 19.04 -14.66 2.07
C ALA A 91 17.81 -13.95 1.46
N PRO A 92 16.59 -14.22 1.95
CA PRO A 92 15.40 -13.46 1.58
C PRO A 92 15.59 -11.94 1.74
N GLY A 93 15.14 -11.14 0.77
CA GLY A 93 15.28 -9.68 0.78
C GLY A 93 13.93 -8.98 0.79
N ILE A 94 13.92 -7.75 1.32
CA ILE A 94 12.73 -6.89 1.33
C ILE A 94 12.83 -5.77 0.29
N PHE A 95 11.79 -5.66 -0.54
CA PHE A 95 11.79 -4.76 -1.69
C PHE A 95 10.45 -4.05 -1.85
N LYS A 96 10.47 -2.89 -2.51
CA LYS A 96 9.24 -2.25 -3.00
C LYS A 96 8.72 -3.05 -4.19
N HIS A 97 7.42 -3.32 -4.21
CA HIS A 97 6.78 -4.03 -5.32
C HIS A 97 5.57 -3.27 -5.84
N ARG A 98 5.37 -3.30 -7.17
CA ARG A 98 4.17 -2.86 -7.87
C ARG A 98 3.84 -3.89 -8.94
N GLY A 99 2.55 -4.05 -9.22
CA GLY A 99 2.04 -4.96 -10.25
C GLY A 99 1.51 -6.27 -9.67
N ALA A 100 1.43 -7.28 -10.53
CA ALA A 100 0.93 -8.60 -10.17
C ALA A 100 1.80 -9.24 -9.08
N ARG A 101 1.19 -10.00 -8.18
CA ARG A 101 1.90 -10.78 -7.17
C ARG A 101 2.48 -12.03 -7.82
N LEU A 102 3.74 -12.32 -7.53
CA LEU A 102 4.45 -13.52 -7.95
C LEU A 102 4.22 -14.62 -6.92
N LYS A 103 4.10 -15.87 -7.38
CA LYS A 103 3.95 -17.03 -6.48
C LYS A 103 5.22 -17.23 -5.64
N GLY A 104 5.04 -17.79 -4.44
CA GLY A 104 6.16 -18.08 -3.52
C GLY A 104 6.78 -16.86 -2.85
N ARG A 105 6.14 -15.68 -2.91
CA ARG A 105 6.61 -14.46 -2.25
C ARG A 105 5.56 -13.92 -1.29
N GLU A 106 6.03 -13.27 -0.24
CA GLU A 106 5.17 -12.64 0.75
C GLU A 106 5.01 -11.16 0.46
N TYR A 107 3.79 -10.65 0.61
CA TYR A 107 3.43 -9.29 0.27
C TYR A 107 2.72 -8.60 1.44
N PHE A 108 3.28 -7.48 1.87
CA PHE A 108 2.71 -6.61 2.89
C PHE A 108 2.16 -5.34 2.25
N GLY A 109 0.97 -4.89 2.67
CA GLY A 109 0.25 -3.75 2.09
C GLY A 109 -1.18 -4.13 1.68
N PRO A 110 -1.83 -3.36 0.79
CA PRO A 110 -1.31 -2.26 -0.02
C PRO A 110 -1.00 -0.99 0.79
N PHE A 111 -0.08 -0.16 0.30
CA PHE A 111 0.24 1.14 0.89
C PHE A 111 -0.34 2.29 0.06
N ALA A 112 -0.75 3.37 0.71
CA ALA A 112 -1.27 4.56 0.02
C ALA A 112 -0.25 5.28 -0.87
N SER A 113 1.06 5.12 -0.62
CA SER A 113 2.11 5.78 -1.41
C SER A 113 3.45 5.06 -1.37
N SER A 114 4.32 5.30 -2.37
CA SER A 114 5.71 4.81 -2.37
C SER A 114 6.53 5.32 -1.18
N GLY A 115 6.19 6.51 -0.67
CA GLY A 115 6.84 7.10 0.50
C GLY A 115 6.52 6.32 1.78
N ALA A 116 5.26 5.90 1.95
CA ALA A 116 4.86 5.04 3.07
C ALA A 116 5.61 3.70 3.03
N VAL A 117 5.71 3.07 1.85
CA VAL A 117 6.53 1.85 1.67
C VAL A 117 7.98 2.07 2.07
N GLY A 118 8.60 3.18 1.64
CA GLY A 118 9.98 3.50 1.99
C GLY A 118 10.20 3.63 3.50
N ARG A 119 9.30 4.32 4.20
CA ARG A 119 9.37 4.45 5.67
C ARG A 119 9.23 3.11 6.38
N THR A 120 8.29 2.27 5.94
CA THR A 120 8.08 0.95 6.53
C THR A 120 9.25 0.01 6.26
N ILE A 121 9.81 -0.02 5.05
CA ILE A 121 11.05 -0.78 4.78
C ILE A 121 12.18 -0.32 5.70
N ASN A 122 12.39 0.99 5.85
CA ASN A 122 13.41 1.52 6.76
C ASN A 122 13.17 1.10 8.22
N ALA A 123 11.92 1.00 8.67
CA ALA A 123 11.57 0.50 9.99
C ALA A 123 11.89 -1.00 10.13
N LEU A 124 11.48 -1.82 9.15
CA LEU A 124 11.77 -3.26 9.13
C LEU A 124 13.27 -3.54 9.09
N GLN A 125 14.05 -2.74 8.35
CA GLN A 125 15.51 -2.87 8.31
C GLN A 125 16.17 -2.56 9.65
N ARG A 126 15.64 -1.60 10.41
CA ARG A 126 16.15 -1.30 11.76
C ARG A 126 15.79 -2.37 12.77
N ALA A 127 14.61 -2.98 12.65
CA ALA A 127 14.13 -3.99 13.57
C ALA A 127 14.71 -5.39 13.30
N PHE A 128 14.76 -5.79 12.02
CA PHE A 128 15.05 -7.16 11.61
C PHE A 128 16.31 -7.30 10.76
N LEU A 129 16.99 -6.19 10.43
CA LEU A 129 18.29 -6.20 9.73
C LEU A 129 18.27 -6.97 8.39
N LEU A 130 17.11 -6.98 7.71
CA LEU A 130 16.96 -7.65 6.42
C LEU A 130 17.64 -6.88 5.28
N ARG A 131 18.09 -7.60 4.26
CA ARG A 131 18.75 -6.99 3.10
C ARG A 131 17.72 -6.37 2.17
N SER A 132 18.16 -5.37 1.42
CA SER A 132 17.39 -4.74 0.34
C SER A 132 18.22 -4.50 -0.92
N CYS A 133 19.40 -5.11 -1.01
CA CYS A 133 20.19 -5.13 -2.24
C CYS A 133 19.65 -6.22 -3.17
N SER A 134 19.71 -6.00 -4.49
CA SER A 134 19.37 -7.01 -5.48
C SER A 134 20.33 -8.20 -5.41
N ASP A 135 19.93 -9.34 -5.98
CA ASP A 135 20.74 -10.56 -5.97
C ASP A 135 22.10 -10.37 -6.65
N PRO A 136 22.21 -9.75 -7.85
CA PRO A 136 23.53 -9.49 -8.44
C PRO A 136 24.43 -8.62 -7.55
N VAL A 137 23.84 -7.65 -6.84
CA VAL A 137 24.58 -6.80 -5.89
C VAL A 137 24.93 -7.55 -4.62
N PHE A 138 24.17 -8.57 -4.23
CA PHE A 138 24.51 -9.44 -3.10
C PHE A 138 25.68 -10.35 -3.45
N ASP A 139 25.62 -11.02 -4.59
CA ASP A 139 26.62 -12.01 -5.01
C ASP A 139 27.97 -11.37 -5.32
N ALA A 140 27.99 -10.15 -5.83
CA ALA A 140 29.23 -9.42 -6.14
C ALA A 140 29.93 -8.80 -4.92
N ARG A 141 29.39 -8.93 -3.69
CA ARG A 141 29.96 -8.23 -2.51
C ARG A 141 31.12 -8.99 -1.92
N THR A 142 32.25 -8.28 -1.77
CA THR A 142 33.43 -8.75 -1.03
C THR A 142 33.58 -8.07 0.34
N ARG A 143 32.85 -6.97 0.59
CA ARG A 143 32.87 -6.23 1.86
C ARG A 143 31.47 -5.76 2.28
N PRO A 144 31.21 -5.58 3.60
CA PRO A 144 29.94 -5.06 4.09
C PRO A 144 29.60 -3.70 3.48
N CYS A 145 28.33 -3.48 3.19
CA CYS A 145 27.84 -2.22 2.64
C CYS A 145 27.49 -1.21 3.75
N LEU A 146 27.14 0.01 3.35
CA LEU A 146 26.72 1.07 4.26
C LEU A 146 25.57 0.64 5.17
N LEU A 147 24.59 -0.12 4.67
CA LEU A 147 23.44 -0.56 5.49
C LEU A 147 23.88 -1.41 6.69
N TYR A 148 24.93 -2.22 6.55
CA TYR A 148 25.50 -2.94 7.69
C TYR A 148 26.16 -1.98 8.68
N GLN A 149 26.97 -1.05 8.18
CA GLN A 149 27.68 -0.08 9.02
C GLN A 149 26.72 0.78 9.85
N ILE A 150 25.55 1.13 9.30
CA ILE A 150 24.51 1.89 10.01
C ILE A 150 23.48 1.00 10.73
N LYS A 151 23.79 -0.29 10.94
CA LYS A 151 22.95 -1.28 11.67
C LYS A 151 21.53 -1.41 11.10
N ARG A 152 21.43 -1.57 9.79
CA ARG A 152 20.18 -1.80 9.02
C ARG A 152 20.18 -3.07 8.18
N CYS A 153 21.28 -3.80 8.20
CA CYS A 153 21.45 -5.07 7.51
C CYS A 153 22.45 -5.91 8.32
N SER A 154 22.23 -7.22 8.42
CA SER A 154 23.15 -8.15 9.09
C SER A 154 24.30 -8.63 8.19
N ALA A 155 24.40 -8.10 6.98
CA ALA A 155 25.40 -8.44 5.95
C ALA A 155 25.57 -9.95 5.66
N PRO A 156 24.47 -10.68 5.36
CA PRO A 156 24.56 -12.07 4.91
C PRO A 156 25.39 -12.26 3.62
N CYS A 157 25.48 -11.23 2.77
CA CYS A 157 26.24 -11.28 1.51
C CYS A 157 27.74 -11.53 1.69
N VAL A 158 28.28 -11.26 2.87
CA VAL A 158 29.70 -11.41 3.19
C VAL A 158 29.91 -12.23 4.47
N GLY A 159 28.92 -13.05 4.84
CA GLY A 159 29.02 -14.00 5.95
C GLY A 159 29.18 -13.39 7.34
N ARG A 160 28.70 -12.14 7.58
CA ARG A 160 28.70 -11.55 8.94
C ARG A 160 27.62 -12.12 9.85
N ILE A 161 26.67 -12.82 9.26
CA ILE A 161 25.67 -13.65 9.90
C ILE A 161 25.61 -14.96 9.11
N ASP A 162 25.39 -16.06 9.80
CA ASP A 162 25.18 -17.36 9.18
C ASP A 162 23.76 -17.49 8.61
N GLU A 163 23.51 -18.55 7.85
CA GLU A 163 22.21 -18.76 7.18
C GLU A 163 21.10 -18.99 8.21
N ALA A 164 21.36 -19.77 9.26
CA ALA A 164 20.39 -20.05 10.32
C ALA A 164 20.01 -18.78 11.11
N GLY A 165 20.99 -17.94 11.47
CA GLY A 165 20.75 -16.66 12.13
C GLY A 165 19.98 -15.70 11.22
N TYR A 166 20.30 -15.67 9.93
CA TYR A 166 19.55 -14.86 8.97
C TYR A 166 18.10 -15.33 8.81
N GLU A 167 17.87 -16.63 8.73
CA GLU A 167 16.54 -17.20 8.64
C GLU A 167 15.68 -16.84 9.87
N ALA A 168 16.28 -16.84 11.06
CA ALA A 168 15.60 -16.40 12.28
C ALA A 168 15.11 -14.94 12.18
N LEU A 169 15.94 -14.03 11.66
CA LEU A 169 15.56 -12.64 11.42
C LEU A 169 14.42 -12.52 10.40
N VAL A 170 14.49 -13.31 9.33
CA VAL A 170 13.43 -13.38 8.31
C VAL A 170 12.12 -13.85 8.93
N ARG A 171 12.15 -14.89 9.76
CA ARG A 171 10.98 -15.42 10.46
C ARG A 171 10.35 -14.38 11.38
N GLN A 172 11.16 -13.68 12.17
CA GLN A 172 10.69 -12.57 13.01
C GLN A 172 10.00 -11.48 12.19
N ALA A 173 10.54 -11.12 11.02
CA ALA A 173 9.94 -10.12 10.15
C ALA A 173 8.60 -10.60 9.54
N LYS A 174 8.44 -11.90 9.27
CA LYS A 174 7.18 -12.49 8.78
C LYS A 174 6.11 -12.50 9.87
N ASP A 175 6.50 -12.89 11.09
CA ASP A 175 5.61 -12.95 12.25
C ASP A 175 5.16 -11.55 12.71
N PHE A 176 5.96 -10.53 12.39
CA PHE A 176 5.63 -9.14 12.66
C PHE A 176 4.43 -8.68 11.81
N ARG A 177 3.22 -8.81 12.38
CA ARG A 177 1.98 -8.33 11.78
C ARG A 177 2.06 -6.81 11.59
N VAL A 178 2.06 -6.36 10.34
CA VAL A 178 2.18 -4.96 9.87
C VAL A 178 1.07 -4.00 10.40
N GLY A 179 0.13 -4.48 11.22
CA GLY A 179 -0.89 -3.66 11.88
C GLY A 179 -0.39 -2.70 12.99
N GLN A 180 0.88 -2.76 13.41
CA GLN A 180 1.40 -1.91 14.50
C GLN A 180 2.19 -0.66 14.06
N ILE A 181 2.61 -0.52 12.79
CA ILE A 181 3.46 0.63 12.33
C ILE A 181 2.62 1.88 11.97
N GLY A 182 1.42 2.04 12.55
CA GLY A 182 0.53 3.18 12.31
C GLY A 182 0.27 4.07 13.53
N ARG A 183 0.90 3.78 14.68
CA ARG A 183 0.75 4.58 15.91
C ARG A 183 1.99 5.45 16.08
N GLY A 184 1.93 6.65 15.54
CA GLY A 184 2.92 7.71 15.69
C GLY A 184 2.36 9.01 15.16
#